data_AF-A0A6G7YYM6-F1
#
_entry.id   AF-A0A6G7YYM6-F1
#
_cell.length_a   1.000
_cell.length_b   1.000
_cell.length_c   1.000
_cell.angle_alpha   90.00
_cell.angle_beta   90.00
_cell.angle_gamma   90.00
#
_symmetry.space_group_name_H-M   'P 1'
#
loop_
_entity.id
_entity.type
_entity.pdbx_description
1 polymer ?
#
loop_
_entity_poly.entity_id
_entity_poly.type
_entity_poly.pdbx_seq_one_letter_code
_entity_poly.pdbx_strand_id
1 'polypeptide(L)'
;MTLNKALLAAALGLALTACSNADQAADSAAQANQSAAEAQATTAETAGTPEAATAAAGADAAAANAEAANKEAAAAAAAPTAAAADAHADAAEQHAEAADAAAKATEDAKDAGEAKK
;
A
#
# COMPACT_ATOMS: atom_id res chain seq x y z
N MET A 1 -16.21 -12.31 9.50
CA MET A 1 -17.01 -13.41 8.94
C MET A 1 -17.50 -13.04 7.53
N THR A 2 -16.94 -13.72 6.52
CA THR A 2 -17.65 -14.35 5.37
C THR A 2 -18.55 -13.54 4.40
N LEU A 3 -18.10 -12.39 3.89
CA LEU A 3 -18.64 -11.76 2.67
C LEU A 3 -17.42 -11.15 1.96
N ASN A 4 -16.85 -11.55 0.81
CA ASN A 4 -17.36 -12.08 -0.45
C ASN A 4 -16.22 -12.86 -1.18
N LYS A 5 -15.51 -13.74 -0.47
CA LYS A 5 -14.36 -14.47 -1.05
C LYS A 5 -14.72 -15.44 -2.20
N ALA A 6 -16.00 -15.73 -2.40
CA ALA A 6 -16.47 -16.71 -3.39
C ALA A 6 -17.02 -16.07 -4.70
N LEU A 7 -17.29 -14.76 -4.74
CA LEU A 7 -17.82 -14.10 -5.95
C LEU A 7 -16.72 -13.60 -6.89
N LEU A 8 -15.56 -13.19 -6.38
CA LEU A 8 -14.42 -12.82 -7.24
C LEU A 8 -13.72 -14.03 -7.87
N ALA A 9 -13.78 -15.20 -7.24
CA ALA A 9 -13.13 -16.42 -7.74
C ALA A 9 -13.69 -16.91 -9.10
N ALA A 10 -14.89 -16.47 -9.50
CA ALA A 10 -15.52 -16.84 -10.77
C ALA A 10 -15.15 -15.91 -11.96
N ALA A 11 -14.35 -14.86 -11.75
CA ALA A 11 -13.89 -13.96 -12.83
C ALA A 11 -12.53 -14.35 -13.44
N LEU A 12 -11.86 -15.38 -12.89
CA LEU A 12 -10.50 -15.87 -13.23
C LEU A 12 -10.34 -16.63 -14.58
N GLY A 13 -11.29 -16.57 -15.52
CA GLY A 13 -11.36 -17.60 -16.58
C GLY A 13 -10.64 -17.35 -17.92
N LEU A 14 -10.57 -16.11 -18.43
CA LEU A 14 -10.35 -15.90 -19.89
C LEU A 14 -9.38 -14.78 -20.30
N ALA A 15 -8.66 -14.15 -19.36
CA ALA A 15 -7.76 -12.99 -19.60
C ALA A 15 -6.30 -13.20 -19.11
N LEU A 16 -5.89 -14.46 -18.96
CA LEU A 16 -4.82 -14.92 -18.05
C LEU A 16 -3.37 -14.43 -18.32
N THR A 17 -3.03 -13.83 -19.48
CA THR A 17 -1.69 -13.20 -19.68
C THR A 17 -1.70 -11.67 -19.62
N ALA A 18 -2.87 -11.03 -19.73
CA ALA A 18 -3.04 -9.60 -19.45
C ALA A 18 -3.48 -9.35 -17.99
N CYS A 19 -4.02 -10.36 -17.32
CA CYS A 19 -4.38 -10.28 -15.91
C CYS A 19 -3.20 -10.40 -14.94
N SER A 20 -2.07 -11.02 -15.31
CA SER A 20 -0.91 -11.15 -14.41
C SER A 20 -0.41 -9.81 -13.87
N ASN A 21 -0.53 -8.75 -14.67
CA ASN A 21 0.01 -7.42 -14.36
C ASN A 21 -1.01 -6.60 -13.55
N ALA A 22 -2.31 -6.85 -13.77
CA ALA A 22 -3.36 -6.32 -12.91
C ALA A 22 -3.34 -6.98 -11.51
N ASP A 23 -3.03 -8.28 -11.43
CA ASP A 23 -2.84 -8.99 -10.17
C ASP A 23 -1.61 -8.46 -9.42
N GLN A 24 -0.48 -8.23 -10.09
CA GLN A 24 0.70 -7.58 -9.50
C GLN A 24 0.37 -6.19 -8.95
N ALA A 25 -0.31 -5.36 -9.74
CA ALA A 25 -0.69 -4.02 -9.29
C ALA A 25 -1.64 -4.06 -8.08
N ALA A 26 -2.57 -5.02 -8.04
CA ALA A 26 -3.47 -5.24 -6.91
C ALA A 26 -2.73 -5.73 -5.65
N ASP A 27 -1.74 -6.62 -5.80
CA ASP A 27 -0.90 -7.08 -4.71
C ASP A 27 -0.04 -5.95 -4.15
N SER A 28 0.57 -5.12 -5.01
CA SER A 28 1.31 -3.92 -4.61
C SER A 28 0.40 -2.93 -3.85
N ALA A 29 -0.81 -2.71 -4.35
CA ALA A 29 -1.79 -1.87 -3.64
C ALA A 29 -2.18 -2.45 -2.28
N ALA A 30 -2.36 -3.77 -2.18
CA ALA A 30 -2.64 -4.45 -0.91
C ALA A 30 -1.48 -4.30 0.08
N GLN A 31 -0.23 -4.47 -0.38
CA GLN A 31 0.97 -4.24 0.43
C GLN A 31 1.03 -2.79 0.92
N ALA A 32 0.83 -1.81 0.04
CA ALA A 32 0.86 -0.40 0.40
C ALA A 32 -0.21 -0.07 1.47
N ASN A 33 -1.43 -0.61 1.32
CA ASN A 33 -2.50 -0.46 2.31
C ASN A 33 -2.12 -1.11 3.66
N GLN A 34 -1.41 -2.24 3.65
CA GLN A 34 -0.90 -2.87 4.86
C GLN A 34 0.14 -1.98 5.55
N SER A 35 1.15 -1.48 4.83
CA SER A 35 2.15 -0.56 5.38
C SER A 35 1.52 0.71 5.96
N ALA A 36 0.52 1.28 5.27
CA ALA A 36 -0.23 2.42 5.79
C ALA A 36 -0.98 2.10 7.10
N ALA A 37 -1.60 0.92 7.19
CA ALA A 37 -2.29 0.48 8.40
C ALA A 37 -1.31 0.25 9.57
N GLU A 38 -0.14 -0.34 9.29
CA GLU A 38 0.93 -0.53 10.26
C GLU A 38 1.46 0.83 10.77
N ALA A 39 1.73 1.78 9.87
CA ALA A 39 2.14 3.13 10.25
C ALA A 39 1.10 3.86 11.11
N GLN A 40 -0.20 3.72 10.80
CA GLN A 40 -1.27 4.28 11.63
C GLN A 40 -1.32 3.64 13.02
N ALA A 41 -1.11 2.33 13.13
CA ALA A 41 -1.01 1.65 14.42
C ALA A 41 0.16 2.18 15.24
N THR A 42 1.35 2.32 14.64
CA THR A 42 2.54 2.89 15.29
C THR A 42 2.34 4.34 15.73
N THR A 43 1.61 5.14 14.96
CA THR A 43 1.24 6.51 15.34
C THR A 43 0.40 6.53 16.62
N ALA A 44 -0.53 5.57 16.78
CA ALA A 44 -1.31 5.45 18.00
C ALA A 44 -0.45 5.07 19.22
N GLU A 45 0.60 4.27 19.03
CA GLU A 45 1.55 3.89 20.10
C GLU A 45 2.45 5.05 20.54
N THR A 46 2.80 5.95 19.61
CA THR A 46 3.60 7.15 19.90
C THR A 46 2.79 8.33 20.42
N ALA A 47 1.47 8.17 20.59
CA ALA A 47 0.61 9.24 21.08
C ALA A 47 1.08 9.78 22.45
N GLY A 48 1.30 11.10 22.51
CA GLY A 48 1.77 11.78 23.71
C GLY A 48 3.30 11.76 23.91
N THR A 49 4.07 11.23 22.96
CA THR A 49 5.52 11.42 22.90
C THR A 49 5.90 12.62 22.02
N PRO A 50 7.12 13.18 22.17
CA PRO A 50 7.62 14.22 21.26
C PRO A 50 7.66 13.80 19.78
N GLU A 51 7.76 12.50 19.51
CA GLU A 51 7.89 11.91 18.18
C GLU A 51 6.54 11.70 17.47
N ALA A 52 5.41 11.89 18.15
CA ALA A 52 4.06 11.69 17.62
C ALA A 52 3.81 12.44 16.29
N ALA A 53 4.33 13.66 16.15
CA ALA A 53 4.17 14.45 14.94
C ALA A 53 4.95 13.87 13.74
N THR A 54 6.15 13.32 14.00
CA THR A 54 6.96 12.66 12.98
C THR A 54 6.32 11.34 12.56
N ALA A 55 5.85 10.55 13.53
CA ALA A 55 5.13 9.31 13.27
C ALA A 55 3.86 9.56 12.44
N ALA A 56 3.06 10.57 12.80
CA ALA A 56 1.87 10.94 12.05
C ALA A 56 2.20 11.34 10.60
N ALA A 57 3.27 12.12 10.38
CA ALA A 57 3.70 12.50 9.03
C ALA A 57 4.12 11.28 8.18
N GLY A 58 4.79 10.29 8.78
CA GLY A 58 5.13 9.03 8.12
C GLY A 58 3.89 8.21 7.76
N ALA A 59 2.93 8.11 8.68
CA ALA A 59 1.66 7.42 8.45
C ALA A 59 0.80 8.10 7.36
N ASP A 60 0.75 9.43 7.34
CA ASP A 60 0.07 10.20 6.28
C ASP A 60 0.73 9.96 4.91
N ALA A 61 2.07 9.92 4.86
CA ALA A 61 2.81 9.61 3.64
C ALA A 61 2.58 8.17 3.16
N ALA A 62 2.53 7.19 4.08
CA ALA A 62 2.21 5.81 3.75
C ALA A 62 0.79 5.69 3.20
N ALA A 63 -0.18 6.38 3.82
CA ALA A 63 -1.57 6.40 3.35
C ALA A 63 -1.72 7.04 1.96
N ALA A 64 -1.02 8.15 1.70
CA ALA A 64 -1.04 8.80 0.39
C ALA A 64 -0.48 7.89 -0.71
N ASN A 65 0.61 7.17 -0.42
CA ASN A 65 1.18 6.19 -1.36
C ASN A 65 0.27 4.97 -1.54
N ALA A 66 -0.37 4.47 -0.49
CA ALA A 66 -1.37 3.41 -0.60
C ALA A 66 -2.54 3.80 -1.50
N GLU A 67 -3.05 5.04 -1.37
CA GLU A 67 -4.10 5.55 -2.23
C GLU A 67 -3.64 5.70 -3.69
N ALA A 68 -2.38 6.09 -3.93
CA ALA A 68 -1.79 6.13 -5.26
C ALA A 68 -1.63 4.71 -5.86
N ALA A 69 -1.12 3.75 -5.11
CA ALA A 69 -1.03 2.35 -5.54
C ALA A 69 -2.40 1.77 -5.91
N ASN A 70 -3.45 2.08 -5.14
CA ASN A 70 -4.83 1.69 -5.46
C ASN A 70 -5.32 2.31 -6.78
N LYS A 71 -4.95 3.57 -7.07
CA LYS A 71 -5.29 4.24 -8.35
C LYS A 71 -4.58 3.59 -9.53
N GLU A 72 -3.30 3.28 -9.38
CA GLU A 72 -2.51 2.59 -10.39
C GLU A 72 -3.03 1.16 -10.64
N ALA A 73 -3.41 0.42 -9.59
CA ALA A 73 -4.03 -0.89 -9.74
C ALA A 73 -5.36 -0.84 -10.53
N ALA A 74 -6.20 0.15 -10.25
CA ALA A 74 -7.42 0.38 -11.02
C ALA A 74 -7.13 0.77 -12.47
N ALA A 75 -6.08 1.56 -12.72
CA ALA A 75 -5.66 1.94 -14.05
C ALA A 75 -5.08 0.77 -14.85
N ALA A 76 -4.29 -0.11 -14.20
CA ALA A 76 -3.78 -1.35 -14.79
C ALA A 76 -4.92 -2.27 -15.26
N ALA A 77 -5.96 -2.43 -14.44
CA ALA A 77 -7.14 -3.22 -14.79
C ALA A 77 -7.98 -2.62 -15.93
N ALA A 78 -7.93 -1.29 -16.10
CA ALA A 78 -8.64 -0.57 -17.16
C ALA A 78 -7.78 -0.32 -18.42
N ALA A 79 -6.51 -0.72 -18.42
CA ALA A 79 -5.56 -0.38 -19.45
C ALA A 79 -5.95 -1.00 -20.82
N PRO A 80 -5.86 -0.23 -21.92
CA PRO A 80 -6.25 -0.72 -23.25
C PRO A 80 -5.23 -1.67 -23.87
N THR A 81 -4.02 -1.75 -23.31
CA THR A 81 -2.91 -2.57 -23.81
C THR A 81 -2.13 -3.18 -22.65
N ALA A 82 -1.47 -4.32 -22.90
CA ALA A 82 -0.61 -4.97 -21.90
C ALA A 82 0.55 -4.06 -21.45
N ALA A 83 1.19 -3.34 -22.37
CA ALA A 83 2.27 -2.41 -22.03
C ALA A 83 1.80 -1.23 -21.15
N ALA A 84 0.55 -0.77 -21.31
CA ALA A 84 -0.02 0.23 -20.42
C ALA A 84 -0.35 -0.37 -19.04
N ALA A 85 -0.84 -1.63 -18.99
CA ALA A 85 -1.04 -2.33 -17.74
C ALA A 85 0.27 -2.53 -16.97
N ASP A 86 1.36 -2.89 -17.66
CA ASP A 86 2.71 -3.03 -17.09
C ASP A 86 3.20 -1.73 -16.46
N ALA A 87 3.08 -0.61 -17.19
CA ALA A 87 3.51 0.69 -16.66
C ALA A 87 2.73 1.09 -15.40
N HIS A 88 1.44 0.75 -15.32
CA HIS A 88 0.64 0.97 -14.11
C HIS A 88 1.01 -0.01 -12.98
N ALA A 89 1.35 -1.26 -13.29
CA ALA A 89 1.83 -2.22 -12.30
C ALA A 89 3.17 -1.79 -11.68
N ASP A 90 4.12 -1.35 -12.51
CA ASP A 90 5.41 -0.80 -12.08
C ASP A 90 5.22 0.47 -11.23
N ALA A 91 4.24 1.31 -11.56
CA ALA A 91 3.90 2.49 -10.78
C ALA A 91 3.27 2.12 -9.42
N ALA A 92 2.37 1.12 -9.39
CA ALA A 92 1.79 0.60 -8.16
C ALA A 92 2.87 0.02 -7.23
N GLU A 93 3.85 -0.69 -7.77
CA GLU A 93 5.00 -1.22 -7.02
C GLU A 93 5.85 -0.10 -6.41
N GLN A 94 6.20 0.93 -7.19
CA GLN A 94 6.92 2.10 -6.66
C GLN A 94 6.17 2.80 -5.51
N HIS A 95 4.84 2.88 -5.61
CA HIS A 95 4.02 3.40 -4.51
C HIS A 95 3.99 2.46 -3.30
N ALA A 96 3.98 1.15 -3.50
CA ALA A 96 4.08 0.19 -2.40
C ALA A 96 5.41 0.29 -1.67
N GLU A 97 6.53 0.37 -2.39
CA GLU A 97 7.86 0.59 -1.81
C GLU A 97 7.93 1.93 -1.06
N ALA A 98 7.34 3.00 -1.61
CA ALA A 98 7.29 4.29 -0.95
C ALA A 98 6.41 4.27 0.31
N ALA A 99 5.32 3.50 0.31
CA ALA A 99 4.48 3.30 1.49
C ALA A 99 5.22 2.53 2.58
N ASP A 100 5.98 1.48 2.23
CA ASP A 100 6.83 0.72 3.16
C ASP A 100 7.92 1.62 3.75
N ALA A 101 8.63 2.39 2.92
CA ALA A 101 9.65 3.32 3.39
C ALA A 101 9.08 4.37 4.36
N ALA A 102 7.87 4.87 4.11
CA ALA A 102 7.18 5.80 4.99
C ALA A 102 6.71 5.14 6.31
N ALA A 103 6.26 3.88 6.24
CA ALA A 103 5.95 3.09 7.43
C ALA A 103 7.19 2.85 8.29
N LYS A 104 8.33 2.49 7.68
CA LYS A 104 9.63 2.36 8.38
C LYS A 104 10.07 3.65 9.04
N ALA A 105 9.91 4.79 8.39
CA ALA A 105 10.20 6.08 9.01
C ALA A 105 9.31 6.37 10.24
N THR A 106 8.08 5.82 10.25
CA THR A 106 7.18 5.88 11.40
C THR A 106 7.66 4.98 12.55
N GLU A 107 8.14 3.78 12.24
CA GLU A 107 8.77 2.86 13.20
C GLU A 107 10.05 3.46 13.80
N ASP A 108 10.94 4.01 12.96
CA ASP A 108 12.18 4.66 13.40
C ASP A 108 11.89 5.84 14.35
N ALA A 109 10.81 6.59 14.11
CA ALA A 109 10.39 7.67 15.00
C ALA A 109 9.93 7.13 16.37
N LYS A 110 9.22 6.00 16.41
CA LYS A 110 8.86 5.32 17.65
C LYS A 110 10.12 4.89 18.42
N ASP A 111 11.02 4.16 17.77
CA ASP A 111 12.23 3.61 18.39
C ASP A 111 13.16 4.72 18.93
N ALA A 112 13.28 5.83 18.19
CA ALA A 112 14.05 7.00 18.63
C ALA A 112 13.45 7.67 19.88
N GLY A 113 12.13 7.61 20.05
CA GLY A 113 11.44 8.10 21.25
C GLY A 113 11.62 7.17 22.45
N GLU A 114 11.62 5.85 22.22
CA GLU A 114 11.87 4.85 23.27
C GLU A 114 13.31 4.87 23.79
N ALA A 115 14.30 5.06 22.91
CA ALA A 115 15.71 5.13 23.29
C ALA A 115 16.08 6.37 24.13
N LYS A 116 15.21 7.39 24.21
CA LYS A 116 15.41 8.63 24.98
C LYS A 116 14.73 8.63 26.35
N LYS A 117 13.94 7.61 26.69
CA LYS A 117 13.33 7.45 28.01
C LYS A 117 14.25 6.70 28.98
#